data_AF-A0A1M7JHP8-F1
#
_entry.id   AF-A0A1M7JHP8-F1
#
_cell.length_a   1.000
_cell.length_b   1.000
_cell.length_c   1.000
_cell.angle_alpha   90.00
_cell.angle_beta   90.00
_cell.angle_gamma   90.00
#
_symmetry.space_group_name_H-M   'P 1'
#
loop_
_entity.id
_entity.type
_entity.pdbx_description
1 polymer ?
#
loop_
_entity_poly.entity_id
_entity_poly.type
_entity_poly.pdbx_seq_one_letter_code
_entity_poly.pdbx_strand_id
1 'polypeptide(L)'
;MANKRERGFTLLELLIVIAIIALVLTVAVPSVSGLINESKQKIAKTNESIIKNSLEMYYTAYEKYPVGDINDLKTALVPTYLSQESWDKMIGKFDINYSSSDGASFNLTVNPKN
;
A
#
# COMPACT_ATOMS: atom_id res chain seq x y z
N MET A 1 -50.64 -15.40 -40.55
CA MET A 1 -49.45 -14.80 -39.88
C MET A 1 -49.77 -14.74 -38.39
N ALA A 2 -49.12 -15.58 -37.57
CA ALA A 2 -49.45 -15.67 -36.15
C ALA A 2 -48.86 -14.46 -35.41
N ASN A 3 -49.73 -13.56 -34.91
CA ASN A 3 -49.32 -12.41 -34.10
C ASN A 3 -48.80 -12.92 -32.75
N LYS A 4 -47.49 -12.76 -32.54
CA LYS A 4 -46.83 -13.01 -31.26
C LYS A 4 -47.31 -11.94 -30.29
N ARG A 5 -48.11 -12.33 -29.29
CA ARG A 5 -48.61 -11.41 -28.26
C ARG A 5 -47.41 -10.92 -27.45
N GLU A 6 -47.07 -9.65 -27.60
CA GLU A 6 -46.12 -8.99 -26.71
C GLU A 6 -46.73 -8.90 -25.31
N ARG A 7 -46.09 -9.55 -24.35
CA ARG A 7 -46.48 -9.46 -22.94
C ARG A 7 -45.86 -8.19 -22.38
N GLY A 8 -46.70 -7.23 -22.00
CA GLY A 8 -46.26 -6.01 -21.30
C GLY A 8 -45.82 -6.31 -19.87
N PHE A 9 -44.90 -5.49 -19.38
CA PHE A 9 -44.36 -5.55 -18.01
C PHE A 9 -45.49 -5.30 -16.98
N THR A 10 -45.54 -6.08 -15.90
CA THR A 10 -46.51 -5.84 -14.82
C THR A 10 -45.96 -4.86 -13.79
N LEU A 11 -46.81 -4.01 -13.22
CA LEU A 11 -46.43 -3.13 -12.10
C LEU A 11 -45.98 -3.95 -10.87
N LEU A 12 -46.54 -5.15 -10.72
CA LEU A 12 -46.20 -6.07 -9.65
C LEU A 12 -44.76 -6.58 -9.76
N GLU A 13 -44.30 -6.90 -10.97
CA GLU A 13 -42.91 -7.32 -11.20
C GLU A 13 -41.92 -6.22 -10.82
N LEU A 14 -42.19 -4.96 -11.16
CA LEU A 14 -41.33 -3.85 -10.77
C LEU A 14 -41.33 -3.62 -9.26
N LEU A 15 -42.49 -3.77 -8.61
CA LEU A 15 -42.65 -3.58 -7.16
C LEU A 15 -41.84 -4.61 -6.35
N ILE A 16 -41.89 -5.88 -6.76
CA ILE A 16 -41.13 -6.94 -6.07
C ILE A 16 -39.63 -6.73 -6.25
N VAL A 17 -39.18 -6.27 -7.42
CA VAL A 17 -37.76 -6.01 -7.70
C VAL A 17 -37.22 -4.89 -6.80
N ILE A 18 -37.92 -3.77 -6.67
CA ILE A 18 -37.47 -2.67 -5.78
C ILE A 18 -37.50 -3.07 -4.31
N ALA A 19 -38.45 -3.92 -3.90
CA ALA A 19 -38.52 -4.45 -2.54
C ALA A 19 -37.31 -5.33 -2.21
N ILE A 20 -36.88 -6.19 -3.15
CA ILE A 20 -35.68 -7.03 -3.00
C ILE A 20 -34.41 -6.18 -3.00
N ILE A 21 -34.31 -5.17 -3.87
CA ILE A 21 -33.15 -4.25 -3.91
C ILE A 21 -33.01 -3.51 -2.57
N ALA A 22 -34.11 -2.99 -2.01
CA ALA A 22 -34.09 -2.32 -0.71
C ALA A 22 -33.59 -3.25 0.42
N LEU A 23 -33.96 -4.53 0.38
CA LEU A 23 -33.48 -5.53 1.33
C LEU A 23 -31.98 -5.79 1.16
N VAL A 24 -31.50 -6.04 -0.06
CA VAL A 24 -30.07 -6.33 -0.31
C VAL A 24 -29.18 -5.15 0.05
N LEU A 25 -29.62 -3.91 -0.20
CA LEU A 25 -28.85 -2.70 0.11
C LEU A 25 -28.59 -2.51 1.61
N THR A 26 -29.44 -3.03 2.50
CA THR A 26 -29.21 -2.94 3.95
C THR A 26 -28.06 -3.80 4.45
N VAL A 27 -27.73 -4.88 3.74
CA VAL A 27 -26.68 -5.84 4.11
C VAL A 27 -25.42 -5.70 3.23
N ALA A 28 -25.52 -4.94 2.14
CA ALA A 28 -24.44 -4.71 1.21
C ALA A 28 -23.44 -3.67 1.73
N VAL A 29 -22.60 -4.07 2.70
CA VAL A 29 -21.41 -3.30 3.08
C VAL A 29 -20.16 -4.13 2.79
N PRO A 30 -19.49 -3.94 1.63
CA PRO A 30 -18.17 -4.50 1.43
C PRO A 30 -17.17 -3.75 2.34
N SER A 31 -16.59 -4.45 3.32
CA SER A 31 -15.54 -3.89 4.18
C SER A 31 -14.19 -3.89 3.45
N VAL A 32 -13.97 -2.89 2.61
CA VAL A 32 -12.71 -2.71 1.86
C VAL A 32 -11.61 -2.08 2.74
N SER A 33 -11.99 -1.43 3.84
CA SER A 33 -11.07 -0.70 4.72
C SER A 33 -10.01 -1.60 5.38
N GLY A 34 -10.41 -2.80 5.84
CA GLY A 34 -9.49 -3.77 6.45
C GLY A 34 -8.43 -4.28 5.47
N LEU A 35 -8.86 -4.64 4.24
CA LEU A 35 -7.96 -5.13 3.19
C LEU A 35 -6.95 -4.06 2.75
N ILE A 36 -7.37 -2.79 2.68
CA ILE A 36 -6.47 -1.68 2.35
C ILE A 36 -5.41 -1.50 3.44
N ASN A 37 -5.79 -1.56 4.71
CA ASN A 37 -4.83 -1.38 5.81
C ASN A 37 -3.80 -2.52 5.85
N GLU A 38 -4.24 -3.76 5.68
CA GLU A 38 -3.34 -4.92 5.58
C GLU A 38 -2.39 -4.79 4.38
N SER A 39 -2.91 -4.37 3.23
CA SER A 39 -2.11 -4.13 2.02
C SER A 39 -1.05 -3.05 2.27
N LYS A 40 -1.41 -1.95 2.93
CA LYS A 40 -0.46 -0.90 3.33
C LYS A 40 0.65 -1.46 4.22
N GLN A 41 0.32 -2.25 5.24
CA GLN A 41 1.33 -2.87 6.12
C GLN A 41 2.25 -3.83 5.37
N LYS A 42 1.70 -4.63 4.46
CA LYS A 42 2.51 -5.54 3.63
C LYS A 42 3.49 -4.78 2.75
N ILE A 43 3.04 -3.69 2.13
CA ILE A 43 3.91 -2.81 1.34
C ILE A 43 4.98 -2.16 2.23
N ALA A 44 4.65 -1.75 3.45
CA ALA A 44 5.61 -1.18 4.39
C ALA A 44 6.76 -2.16 4.68
N LYS A 45 6.45 -3.43 4.98
CA LYS A 45 7.45 -4.49 5.19
C LYS A 45 8.29 -4.77 3.94
N THR A 46 7.69 -4.73 2.76
CA THR A 46 8.42 -4.86 1.49
C THR A 46 9.39 -3.69 1.31
N ASN A 47 8.96 -2.46 1.56
CA ASN A 47 9.81 -1.27 1.46
C ASN A 47 10.97 -1.31 2.47
N GLU A 48 10.71 -1.75 3.70
CA GLU A 48 11.74 -1.98 4.71
C GLU A 48 12.79 -2.99 4.21
N SER A 49 12.35 -4.09 3.61
CA SER A 49 13.25 -5.10 3.03
C SER A 49 14.07 -4.54 1.87
N ILE A 50 13.48 -3.70 1.02
CA ILE A 50 14.20 -3.04 -0.09
C ILE A 50 15.29 -2.12 0.47
N ILE A 51 14.97 -1.27 1.44
CA ILE A 51 15.95 -0.35 2.05
C ILE A 51 17.05 -1.14 2.77
N LYS A 52 16.70 -2.22 3.47
CA LYS A 52 17.66 -3.11 4.12
C LYS A 52 18.62 -3.75 3.12
N ASN A 53 18.12 -4.27 2.00
CA ASN A 53 18.97 -4.83 0.96
C ASN A 53 19.92 -3.77 0.37
N SER A 54 19.43 -2.55 0.15
CA SER A 54 20.28 -1.42 -0.29
C SER A 54 21.36 -1.07 0.76
N LEU A 55 21.02 -1.12 2.05
CA LEU A 55 21.98 -0.94 3.15
C LEU A 55 23.03 -2.04 3.21
N GLU A 56 22.66 -3.30 2.97
CA GLU A 56 23.60 -4.43 2.90
C GLU A 56 24.57 -4.28 1.70
N MET A 57 24.06 -3.82 0.56
CA MET A 57 24.92 -3.48 -0.59
C MET A 57 25.88 -2.33 -0.28
N TYR A 58 25.43 -1.30 0.44
CA TYR A 58 26.28 -0.21 0.89
C TYR A 58 27.36 -0.70 1.87
N TYR A 59 26.97 -1.52 2.85
CA TYR A 59 27.89 -2.11 3.82
C TYR A 59 28.97 -2.95 3.12
N THR A 60 28.62 -3.70 2.08
CA THR A 60 29.58 -4.49 1.29
C THR A 60 30.64 -3.61 0.63
N ALA A 61 30.31 -2.35 0.28
CA ALA A 61 31.24 -1.43 -0.37
C ALA A 61 32.08 -0.60 0.61
N TYR A 62 31.54 -0.28 1.79
CA TYR A 62 32.15 0.68 2.72
C TYR A 62 32.45 0.10 4.11
N GLU A 63 32.10 -1.16 4.35
CA GLU A 63 32.23 -1.89 5.63
C GLU A 63 31.56 -1.20 6.82
N LYS A 64 30.61 -0.30 6.54
CA LYS A 64 29.85 0.46 7.53
C LYS A 64 28.49 0.85 6.99
N TYR A 65 27.52 1.00 7.88
CA TYR A 65 26.24 1.63 7.59
C TYR A 65 26.33 3.16 7.65
N PRO A 66 25.45 3.89 6.96
CA PRO A 66 25.38 5.35 7.03
C PRO A 66 25.09 5.80 8.47
N VAL A 67 26.02 6.54 9.08
CA VAL A 67 25.83 7.07 10.43
C VAL A 67 24.96 8.32 10.36
N GLY A 68 24.02 8.46 11.28
CA GLY A 68 23.12 9.61 11.36
C GLY A 68 21.66 9.24 11.16
N ASP A 69 20.93 10.09 10.45
CA ASP A 69 19.47 10.02 10.30
C ASP A 69 19.03 9.64 8.88
N ILE A 70 17.74 9.80 8.60
CA ILE A 70 17.16 9.49 7.28
C ILE A 70 17.78 10.30 6.13
N ASN A 71 18.29 11.51 6.37
CA ASN A 71 18.93 12.33 5.35
C ASN A 71 20.30 11.76 4.97
N ASP A 72 21.04 11.26 5.96
CA ASP A 72 22.31 10.56 5.74
C ASP A 72 22.07 9.24 4.99
N LEU A 73 21.02 8.50 5.37
CA LEU A 73 20.57 7.32 4.65
C LEU A 73 20.25 7.64 3.18
N LYS A 74 19.46 8.69 2.93
CA LYS A 74 19.10 9.12 1.57
C LYS A 74 20.36 9.42 0.75
N THR A 75 21.28 10.19 1.32
CA THR A 75 22.52 10.60 0.64
C THR A 75 23.42 9.41 0.32
N ALA A 76 23.42 8.38 1.18
CA ALA A 76 24.21 7.17 0.98
C ALA A 76 23.58 6.20 -0.04
N LEU A 77 22.26 6.07 -0.05
CA LEU A 77 21.56 5.06 -0.86
C LEU A 77 21.07 5.57 -2.21
N VAL A 78 20.74 6.84 -2.34
CA VAL A 78 20.12 7.41 -3.54
C VAL A 78 21.13 8.31 -4.28
N PRO A 79 21.31 8.15 -5.60
CA PRO A 79 20.59 7.26 -6.52
C PRO A 79 21.24 5.87 -6.71
N THR A 80 22.37 5.61 -6.06
CA THR A 80 23.26 4.49 -6.41
C THR A 80 22.67 3.10 -6.12
N TYR A 81 22.00 2.93 -4.98
CA TYR A 81 21.45 1.65 -4.51
C TYR A 81 19.92 1.63 -4.52
N LEU A 82 19.30 2.80 -4.63
CA LEU A 82 17.87 2.98 -4.72
C LEU A 82 17.56 4.17 -5.65
N SER A 83 16.58 4.02 -6.54
CA SER A 83 16.21 5.11 -7.44
C SER A 83 15.55 6.27 -6.68
N GLN A 84 15.76 7.51 -7.16
CA GLN A 84 15.13 8.71 -6.62
C GLN A 84 13.59 8.59 -6.64
N GLU A 85 13.02 8.07 -7.73
CA GLU A 85 11.57 7.88 -7.87
C GLU A 85 11.02 6.88 -6.84
N SER A 86 11.72 5.76 -6.62
CA SER A 86 11.34 4.77 -5.61
C SER A 86 11.33 5.39 -4.22
N TRP A 87 12.39 6.13 -3.87
CA TRP A 87 12.51 6.83 -2.60
C TRP A 87 11.36 7.83 -2.39
N ASP A 88 11.07 8.67 -3.38
CA ASP A 88 10.02 9.69 -3.30
C ASP A 88 8.63 9.07 -3.11
N LYS A 89 8.34 7.96 -3.79
CA LYS A 89 7.10 7.20 -3.59
C LYS A 89 6.99 6.59 -2.19
N MET A 90 8.11 6.13 -1.63
CA MET A 90 8.14 5.54 -0.28
C MET A 90 7.90 6.61 0.78
N ILE A 91 8.68 7.70 0.79
CA ILE A 91 8.52 8.78 1.79
C ILE A 91 7.16 9.49 1.66
N GLY A 92 6.55 9.49 0.48
CA GLY A 92 5.22 10.09 0.29
C GLY A 92 4.10 9.30 0.98
N LYS A 93 4.25 7.98 1.11
CA LYS A 93 3.20 7.07 1.62
C LYS A 93 3.51 6.41 2.96
N PHE A 94 4.77 6.45 3.38
CA PHE A 94 5.26 5.76 4.57
C PHE A 94 6.14 6.68 5.40
N ASP A 95 6.05 6.53 6.72
CA ASP A 95 6.97 7.09 7.69
C ASP A 95 8.15 6.14 7.83
N ILE A 96 9.28 6.54 7.25
CA ILE A 96 10.55 5.82 7.35
C ILE A 96 11.33 6.47 8.48
N ASN A 97 11.75 5.68 9.46
CA ASN A 97 12.64 6.12 10.52
C ASN A 97 13.93 5.32 10.41
N TYR A 98 15.06 6.04 10.38
CA TYR A 98 16.39 5.45 10.32
C TYR A 98 17.28 6.12 11.36
N SER A 99 18.08 5.32 12.07
CA SER A 99 19.17 5.82 12.90
C SER A 99 20.31 4.82 12.98
N SER A 100 21.54 5.32 12.91
CA SER A 100 22.76 4.56 13.21
C SER A 100 23.76 5.47 13.92
N SER A 101 24.32 5.01 15.03
CA SER A 101 25.26 5.79 15.85
C SER A 101 26.72 5.45 15.61
N ASP A 102 27.00 4.22 15.19
CA ASP A 102 28.36 3.65 15.12
C ASP A 102 28.73 3.11 13.73
N GLY A 103 27.77 3.02 12.81
CA GLY A 103 27.96 2.42 11.49
C GLY A 103 28.11 0.90 11.53
N ALA A 104 28.06 0.27 12.70
CA ALA A 104 28.07 -1.19 12.86
C ALA A 104 26.64 -1.75 12.97
N SER A 105 25.73 -0.97 13.54
CA SER A 105 24.32 -1.32 13.67
C SER A 105 23.42 -0.19 13.18
N PHE A 106 22.19 -0.51 12.79
CA PHE A 106 21.18 0.46 12.42
C PHE A 106 19.81 0.05 12.95
N ASN A 107 18.97 1.03 13.22
CA ASN A 107 17.55 0.85 13.42
C ASN A 107 16.81 1.39 12.21
N LEU A 108 15.95 0.56 11.60
CA LEU A 108 15.08 0.93 10.50
C LEU A 108 13.65 0.56 10.88
N THR A 109 12.71 1.46 10.65
CA THR A 109 11.28 1.17 10.80
C THR A 109 10.52 1.87 9.70
N VAL A 110 9.59 1.14 9.05
CA VAL A 110 8.74 1.68 8.00
C VAL A 110 7.29 1.47 8.38
N ASN A 111 6.55 2.56 8.60
CA ASN A 111 5.14 2.52 8.97
C ASN A 111 4.28 3.19 7.90
N PRO A 112 3.06 2.70 7.62
CA PRO A 112 2.11 3.42 6.77
C PRO A 112 1.77 4.78 7.36
N LYS A 113 1.72 5.83 6.52
CA LYS A 113 1.14 7.10 6.91
C LYS A 113 -0.38 6.94 7.09
N ASN A 114 -0.91 7.57 8.15
CA ASN A 114 -2.34 7.65 8.42
C ASN A 114 -3.07 8.47 7.34
#